data_AF-A0A376DXM4-F1
#
_entry.id   AF-A0A376DXM4-F1
#
_cell.length_a   1.000
_cell.length_b   1.000
_cell.length_c   1.000
_cell.angle_alpha   90.00
_cell.angle_beta   90.00
_cell.angle_gamma   90.00
#
_symmetry.space_group_name_H-M   'P 1'
#
loop_
_entity.id
_entity.type
_entity.pdbx_description
1 polymer ?
#
loop_
_entity_poly.entity_id
_entity_poly.type
_entity_poly.pdbx_seq_one_letter_code
_entity_poly.pdbx_strand_id
1 'polypeptide(L)'
;MIPIFYDMLKNFCKFFVSMGYSGFMINLDEAINLYKISTSAAREKNYEKILSIYNDCFQGKISNLLINFAGTKEFLENERRGLFSYQALKSRLETNKFETREIRDFAQPVIKLTPLDHNEIFVLLKKTETDF
;
A
#
# COMPACT_ATOMS: atom_id res chain seq x y z
N MET A 1 18.81 -2.22 11.57
CA MET A 1 18.68 -3.08 10.37
C MET A 1 17.70 -2.49 9.35
N ILE A 2 16.43 -2.23 9.68
CA ILE A 2 15.45 -1.62 8.73
C ILE A 2 15.60 -0.10 8.46
N PRO A 3 16.06 0.78 9.38
CA PRO A 3 16.25 2.21 9.07
C PRO A 3 17.23 2.44 7.92
N ILE A 4 18.32 1.69 7.93
CA ILE A 4 19.35 1.68 6.87
C ILE A 4 18.73 1.30 5.53
N PHE A 5 17.77 0.37 5.53
CA PHE A 5 17.14 -0.12 4.31
C PHE A 5 16.25 0.94 3.67
N TYR A 6 15.41 1.63 4.44
CA TYR A 6 14.54 2.67 3.87
C TYR A 6 15.35 3.86 3.34
N ASP A 7 16.39 4.31 4.06
CA ASP A 7 17.26 5.38 3.57
C ASP A 7 18.04 4.96 2.32
N MET A 8 18.43 3.69 2.22
CA MET A 8 19.02 3.13 0.99
C MET A 8 18.02 3.18 -0.19
N LEU A 9 16.74 2.86 0.03
CA LEU A 9 15.71 2.99 -1.01
C LEU A 9 15.54 4.44 -1.49
N LYS A 10 15.67 5.42 -0.59
CA LYS A 10 15.67 6.85 -0.96
C LYS A 10 16.86 7.19 -1.84
N ASN A 11 18.04 6.65 -1.53
CA ASN A 11 19.24 6.86 -2.35
C ASN A 11 19.08 6.22 -3.74
N PHE A 12 18.51 5.01 -3.82
CA PHE A 12 18.17 4.40 -5.10
C PHE A 12 17.20 5.25 -5.92
N CYS A 13 16.16 5.81 -5.28
CA CYS A 13 15.26 6.74 -5.96
C CYS A 13 16.02 7.91 -6.61
N LYS A 14 16.87 8.59 -5.84
CA LYS A 14 17.69 9.71 -6.35
C LYS A 14 18.62 9.27 -7.47
N PHE A 15 19.19 8.08 -7.37
CA PHE A 15 20.06 7.52 -8.39
C PHE A 15 19.32 7.26 -9.70
N PHE A 16 18.15 6.61 -9.66
CA PHE A 16 17.35 6.37 -10.86
C PHE A 16 16.88 7.69 -11.50
N VAL A 17 16.50 8.68 -10.70
CA VAL A 17 16.17 10.02 -11.21
C VAL A 17 17.39 10.67 -11.88
N SER A 18 18.59 10.54 -11.31
CA SER A 18 19.82 11.06 -11.92
C SER A 18 20.19 10.38 -13.25
N MET A 19 19.69 9.16 -13.49
CA MET A 19 19.83 8.43 -14.76
C MET A 19 18.78 8.82 -15.81
N GLY A 20 17.83 9.71 -15.48
CA GLY A 20 16.78 10.17 -16.39
C GLY A 20 15.45 9.43 -16.26
N TYR A 21 15.28 8.55 -15.27
CA TYR A 21 13.97 7.95 -14.98
C TYR A 21 13.06 8.92 -14.22
N SER A 22 11.75 8.85 -14.46
CA SER A 22 10.76 9.73 -13.80
C SER A 22 10.60 9.48 -12.29
N GLY A 23 11.04 8.32 -11.80
CA GLY A 23 10.99 7.96 -10.39
C GLY A 23 11.23 6.48 -10.11
N PHE A 24 10.96 6.09 -8.87
CA PHE A 24 11.16 4.75 -8.35
C PHE A 24 9.89 4.23 -7.68
N MET A 25 9.42 3.06 -8.09
CA MET A 25 8.22 2.42 -7.56
C MET A 25 8.59 1.13 -6.84
N ILE A 26 8.06 0.95 -5.64
CA ILE A 26 8.24 -0.23 -4.80
C ILE A 26 6.86 -0.84 -4.53
N ASN A 27 6.66 -2.07 -5.00
CA ASN A 27 5.45 -2.83 -4.75
C ASN A 27 5.74 -3.89 -3.70
N LEU A 28 5.00 -3.84 -2.61
CA LEU A 28 5.07 -4.79 -1.51
C LEU A 28 3.83 -5.66 -1.55
N ASP A 29 4.01 -6.91 -1.98
CA ASP A 29 2.97 -7.92 -1.95
C ASP A 29 3.05 -8.74 -0.64
N GLU A 30 1.98 -9.49 -0.36
CA GLU A 30 1.83 -10.32 0.83
C GLU A 30 2.01 -9.57 2.16
N ALA A 31 1.53 -8.32 2.23
CA ALA A 31 1.63 -7.52 3.45
C ALA A 31 0.96 -8.19 4.67
N ILE A 32 0.05 -9.14 4.45
CA ILE A 32 -0.53 -10.03 5.46
C ILE A 32 0.52 -10.77 6.31
N ASN A 33 1.72 -10.99 5.79
CA ASN A 33 2.79 -11.62 6.57
C ASN A 33 3.22 -10.77 7.78
N LEU A 34 3.10 -9.44 7.70
CA LEU A 34 3.32 -8.56 8.86
C LEU A 34 2.27 -8.78 9.95
N TYR A 35 1.02 -9.02 9.56
CA TYR A 35 -0.07 -9.36 10.49
C TYR A 35 0.14 -10.73 11.15
N LYS A 36 0.70 -11.70 10.40
CA LYS A 36 0.98 -13.07 10.89
C LYS A 36 2.07 -13.12 11.95
N ILE A 37 2.98 -12.14 12.02
CA ILE A 37 4.00 -12.05 13.08
C ILE A 37 3.33 -12.22 14.44
N SER A 38 3.78 -13.17 15.25
CA SER A 38 3.16 -13.51 16.54
C SER A 38 3.42 -12.46 17.60
N THR A 39 4.67 -11.97 17.66
CA THR A 39 5.13 -11.02 18.68
C THR A 39 4.56 -9.62 18.43
N SER A 40 3.84 -9.08 19.41
CA SER A 40 3.23 -7.73 19.32
C SER A 40 4.26 -6.63 19.12
N ALA A 41 5.33 -6.62 19.92
CA ALA A 41 6.40 -5.63 19.83
C ALA A 41 7.06 -5.60 18.45
N ALA A 42 7.23 -6.77 17.81
CA ALA A 42 7.76 -6.87 16.46
C ALA A 42 6.78 -6.28 15.43
N ARG A 43 5.47 -6.58 15.53
CA ARG A 43 4.46 -5.96 14.65
C ARG A 43 4.44 -4.45 14.78
N GLU A 44 4.40 -3.94 16.01
CA GLU A 44 4.33 -2.52 16.30
C GLU A 44 5.53 -1.76 15.72
N LYS A 45 6.75 -2.29 15.87
CA LYS A 45 7.94 -1.73 15.25
C LYS A 45 7.86 -1.67 13.72
N ASN A 46 7.28 -2.68 13.08
CA ASN A 46 7.07 -2.67 11.63
C ASN A 46 6.02 -1.62 11.23
N TYR A 47 4.93 -1.51 11.99
CA TYR A 47 3.86 -0.52 11.75
C TYR A 47 4.34 0.91 11.95
N GLU A 48 5.18 1.16 12.95
CA GLU A 48 5.86 2.44 13.15
C GLU A 48 6.71 2.82 11.91
N LYS A 49 7.33 1.84 11.23
CA LYS A 49 8.10 2.10 10.01
C LYS A 49 7.23 2.34 8.80
N ILE A 50 6.11 1.62 8.64
CA ILE A 50 5.11 1.96 7.62
C ILE A 50 4.60 3.39 7.83
N LEU A 51 4.33 3.80 9.08
CA LEU A 51 3.91 5.16 9.39
C LEU A 51 4.99 6.19 9.05
N SER A 52 6.25 5.88 9.34
CA SER A 52 7.38 6.75 9.01
C SER A 52 7.48 6.95 7.48
N ILE A 53 7.35 5.87 6.72
CA ILE A 53 7.33 5.90 5.24
C ILE A 53 6.17 6.76 4.74
N TYR A 54 4.97 6.53 5.26
CA TYR A 54 3.78 7.29 4.90
C TYR A 54 3.99 8.79 5.14
N ASN A 55 4.49 9.16 6.32
CA ASN A 55 4.68 10.56 6.69
C ASN A 55 5.76 11.24 5.83
N ASP A 56 6.84 10.53 5.49
CA ASP A 56 7.89 11.08 4.62
C ASP A 56 7.37 11.35 3.21
N CYS A 57 6.53 10.45 2.66
CA CYS A 57 5.87 10.67 1.36
C CYS A 57 4.82 11.79 1.44
N PHE A 58 3.98 11.81 2.49
CA PHE A 58 2.90 12.79 2.66
C PHE A 58 3.44 14.21 2.88
N GLN A 59 4.55 14.37 3.61
CA GLN A 59 5.18 15.66 3.86
C GLN A 59 6.04 16.16 2.67
N GLY A 60 6.11 15.41 1.57
CA GLY A 60 6.91 15.78 0.40
C GLY A 60 8.42 15.76 0.64
N LYS A 61 8.90 15.08 1.68
CA LYS A 61 10.35 14.97 1.96
C LYS A 61 11.09 14.14 0.91
N ILE A 62 10.36 13.31 0.18
CA ILE A 62 10.88 12.45 -0.88
C ILE A 62 10.03 12.69 -2.12
N SER A 63 10.66 13.16 -3.19
CA SER A 63 10.05 13.25 -4.51
C SER A 63 10.31 11.97 -5.31
N ASN A 64 9.46 11.72 -6.31
CA ASN A 64 9.66 10.66 -7.31
C ASN A 64 9.65 9.22 -6.74
N LEU A 65 9.19 8.99 -5.51
CA LEU A 65 9.06 7.66 -4.90
C LEU A 65 7.59 7.28 -4.74
N LEU A 66 7.22 6.09 -5.20
CA LEU A 66 5.92 5.47 -4.95
C LEU A 66 6.12 4.17 -4.19
N ILE A 67 5.43 4.00 -3.06
CA ILE A 67 5.41 2.74 -2.30
C ILE A 67 3.97 2.26 -2.25
N ASN A 68 3.73 1.08 -2.82
CA ASN A 68 2.43 0.44 -2.90
C ASN A 68 2.42 -0.82 -2.03
N PHE A 69 1.39 -0.99 -1.22
CA PHE A 69 1.17 -2.20 -0.42
C PHE A 69 -0.08 -2.92 -0.90
N ALA A 70 0.10 -4.18 -1.31
CA ALA A 70 -1.01 -5.09 -1.55
C ALA A 70 -1.24 -5.94 -0.28
N GLY A 71 -2.50 -5.97 0.17
CA GLY A 71 -2.86 -6.66 1.40
C GLY A 71 -4.35 -6.97 1.48
N THR A 72 -4.69 -7.87 2.40
CA THR A 72 -6.09 -8.27 2.63
C THR A 72 -6.81 -7.25 3.51
N LYS A 73 -8.14 -7.31 3.51
CA LYS A 73 -8.98 -6.52 4.42
C LYS A 73 -8.60 -6.73 5.89
N GLU A 74 -8.24 -7.94 6.27
CA GLU A 74 -7.82 -8.27 7.64
C GLU A 74 -6.49 -7.61 8.03
N PHE A 75 -5.53 -7.56 7.09
CA PHE A 75 -4.26 -6.87 7.32
C PHE A 75 -4.48 -5.38 7.59
N LEU A 76 -5.43 -4.75 6.90
CA LEU A 76 -5.76 -3.34 7.08
C LEU A 76 -6.63 -3.11 8.34
N GLU A 77 -7.84 -3.68 8.36
CA GLU A 77 -8.94 -3.23 9.21
C GLU A 77 -8.99 -3.91 10.59
N ASN A 78 -8.21 -4.97 10.82
CA ASN A 78 -8.26 -5.68 12.11
C ASN A 78 -7.69 -4.79 13.25
N GLU A 79 -8.54 -4.41 14.19
CA GLU A 79 -8.16 -3.49 15.28
C GLU A 79 -7.25 -4.10 16.36
N ARG A 80 -7.05 -5.42 16.37
CA ARG A 80 -6.17 -6.09 17.34
C ARG A 80 -4.78 -6.39 16.78
N ARG A 81 -4.70 -6.69 15.49
CA ARG A 81 -3.48 -7.20 14.86
C ARG A 81 -3.15 -6.56 13.52
N GLY A 82 -4.09 -5.95 12.82
CA GLY A 82 -3.87 -5.26 11.55
C GLY A 82 -3.30 -3.86 11.73
N LEU A 83 -3.17 -3.12 10.63
CA LEU A 83 -2.68 -1.73 10.66
C LEU A 83 -3.58 -0.84 11.52
N PHE A 84 -4.89 -1.11 11.58
CA PHE A 84 -5.83 -0.37 12.42
C PHE A 84 -5.62 -0.57 13.92
N SER A 85 -4.83 -1.57 14.33
CA SER A 85 -4.41 -1.70 15.74
C SER A 85 -3.46 -0.58 16.17
N TYR A 86 -2.79 0.07 15.23
CA TYR A 86 -1.94 1.23 15.47
C TYR A 86 -2.69 2.53 15.14
N GLN A 87 -3.16 3.25 16.15
CA GLN A 87 -4.09 4.39 15.99
C GLN A 87 -3.60 5.48 15.03
N ALA A 88 -2.29 5.77 15.02
CA ALA A 88 -1.72 6.76 14.12
C ALA A 88 -1.77 6.33 12.64
N LEU A 89 -1.73 5.02 12.35
CA LEU A 89 -1.98 4.50 11.01
C LEU A 89 -3.47 4.46 10.70
N LYS A 90 -4.31 4.00 11.66
CA LYS A 90 -5.78 3.97 11.50
C LYS A 90 -6.32 5.31 11.02
N SER A 91 -5.99 6.39 11.73
CA SER A 91 -6.43 7.75 11.39
C SER A 91 -6.01 8.24 10.00
N ARG A 92 -4.95 7.68 9.40
CA ARG A 92 -4.45 8.05 8.07
C ARG A 92 -5.00 7.15 6.96
N LEU A 93 -5.28 5.89 7.29
CA LEU A 93 -5.68 4.85 6.34
C LEU A 93 -7.19 4.59 6.34
N GLU A 94 -7.94 5.18 7.28
CA GLU A 94 -9.40 5.12 7.28
C GLU A 94 -9.93 5.83 6.02
N THR A 95 -10.58 5.05 5.16
CA THR A 95 -11.15 5.51 3.89
C THR A 95 -12.45 6.27 4.12
N ASN A 96 -12.86 7.04 3.12
CA ASN A 96 -14.16 7.70 3.15
C ASN A 96 -15.30 6.68 3.27
N LYS A 97 -16.17 6.82 4.28
CA LYS A 97 -17.33 5.94 4.52
C LYS A 97 -18.40 6.05 3.44
N PHE A 98 -18.35 7.10 2.63
CA PHE A 98 -19.30 7.36 1.54
C PHE A 98 -18.80 6.89 0.17
N GLU A 99 -17.62 6.25 0.08
CA GLU A 99 -17.14 5.68 -1.19
C GLU A 99 -18.09 4.57 -1.66
N THR A 100 -18.49 4.63 -2.92
CA THR A 100 -19.30 3.60 -3.59
C THR A 100 -18.58 3.08 -4.83
N ARG A 101 -19.14 2.07 -5.52
CA ARG A 101 -18.58 1.61 -6.80
C ARG A 101 -18.56 2.73 -7.86
N GLU A 102 -19.52 3.65 -7.80
CA GLU A 102 -19.69 4.74 -8.76
C GLU A 102 -18.90 5.99 -8.37
N ILE A 103 -18.72 6.22 -7.07
CA ILE A 103 -18.03 7.40 -6.52
C ILE A 103 -16.79 6.90 -5.76
N ARG A 104 -15.65 6.93 -6.45
CA ARG A 104 -14.36 6.48 -5.94
C ARG A 104 -13.41 7.65 -5.72
N ASP A 105 -12.86 7.74 -4.52
CA ASP A 105 -11.78 8.68 -4.22
C ASP A 105 -10.44 7.97 -4.44
N PHE A 106 -9.69 8.37 -5.46
CA PHE A 106 -8.36 7.83 -5.75
C PHE A 106 -7.22 8.66 -5.14
N ALA A 107 -7.53 9.78 -4.50
CA ALA A 107 -6.55 10.59 -3.78
C ALA A 107 -6.31 10.06 -2.35
N GLN A 108 -7.21 9.22 -1.83
CA GLN A 108 -7.04 8.57 -0.54
C GLN A 108 -5.94 7.49 -0.58
N PRO A 109 -5.27 7.21 0.55
CA PRO A 109 -4.10 6.32 0.58
C PRO A 109 -4.42 4.83 0.50
N VAL A 110 -5.70 4.45 0.54
CA VAL A 110 -6.14 3.05 0.47
C VAL A 110 -7.15 2.93 -0.66
N ILE A 111 -6.84 2.09 -1.64
CA ILE A 111 -7.73 1.77 -2.74
C ILE A 111 -8.33 0.39 -2.47
N LYS A 112 -9.63 0.33 -2.17
CA LYS A 112 -10.33 -0.96 -1.97
C LYS A 112 -10.68 -1.57 -3.33
N LEU A 113 -10.20 -2.78 -3.61
CA LEU A 113 -10.56 -3.47 -4.84
C LEU A 113 -11.95 -4.10 -4.69
N THR A 114 -12.80 -3.91 -5.71
CA THR A 114 -14.09 -4.59 -5.81
C THR A 114 -13.96 -5.81 -6.71
N PRO A 115 -14.66 -6.91 -6.39
CA PRO A 115 -14.70 -8.06 -7.29
C PRO A 115 -15.36 -7.66 -8.60
N LEU A 116 -14.89 -8.27 -9.70
CA LEU A 116 -15.46 -8.09 -11.03
C LEU A 116 -16.94 -8.50 -11.05
N ASP A 117 -17.76 -7.74 -11.77
CA ASP A 117 -19.15 -8.10 -12.01
C ASP A 117 -19.30 -9.12 -13.15
N HIS A 118 -20.53 -9.62 -13.36
CA HIS A 118 -20.79 -10.64 -14.37
C HIS A 118 -20.46 -10.19 -15.80
N ASN A 119 -20.66 -8.90 -16.11
CA ASN A 119 -20.35 -8.36 -17.42
C ASN A 119 -18.84 -8.22 -17.61
N GLU A 120 -18.13 -7.73 -16.59
CA GLU A 120 -16.66 -7.65 -16.59
C GLU A 120 -16.02 -9.03 -16.73
N ILE A 121 -16.55 -10.04 -16.03
CA ILE A 121 -16.12 -11.44 -16.17
C ILE A 121 -16.39 -11.95 -17.59
N PHE A 122 -17.57 -11.67 -18.16
CA PHE A 122 -17.90 -12.07 -19.53
C PHE A 122 -16.94 -11.45 -20.56
N VAL A 123 -16.63 -10.16 -20.43
CA VAL A 123 -15.67 -9.47 -21.28
C VAL A 123 -14.26 -10.03 -21.10
N LEU A 124 -13.86 -10.32 -19.87
CA LEU A 124 -12.57 -10.93 -19.56
C LEU A 124 -12.42 -12.29 -20.27
N LEU A 125 -13.43 -13.16 -20.16
CA LEU A 125 -13.46 -14.47 -20.82
C LEU A 125 -13.36 -14.35 -22.34
N LYS A 126 -14.12 -13.43 -22.95
CA LYS A 126 -14.09 -13.18 -24.39
C LYS A 126 -12.73 -12.72 -24.88
N LYS A 127 -12.06 -11.83 -24.15
CA LYS A 127 -10.70 -11.39 -24.49
C LYS A 127 -9.71 -12.55 -24.40
N THR A 128 -9.76 -13.33 -23.32
CA THR A 128 -8.86 -14.49 -23.19
C THR A 128 -9.08 -15.54 -24.27
N GLU A 129 -10.31 -15.76 -24.75
CA GLU A 129 -10.59 -16.65 -25.89
C GLU A 129 -10.00 -16.16 -27.22
N THR A 130 -9.80 -14.84 -27.37
CA THR A 130 -9.31 -14.25 -28.63
C THR A 130 -7.78 -14.24 -28.73
N ASP A 131 -7.09 -14.36 -27.59
CA ASP A 131 -5.62 -14.43 -27.49
C ASP A 131 -5.07 -15.88 -27.60
N PHE A 132 -5.95 -16.88 -27.67
CA PHE A 132 -5.63 -18.29 -27.98
C PHE A 132 -6.10 -18.67 -29.39
#